data_AF-A0A2W6EAR4-F1
#
_entry.id   AF-A0A2W6EAR4-F1
#
_cell.length_a   1.000
_cell.length_b   1.000
_cell.length_c   1.000
_cell.angle_alpha   90.00
_cell.angle_beta   90.00
_cell.angle_gamma   90.00
#
_symmetry.space_group_name_H-M   'P 1'
#
loop_
_entity.id
_entity.type
_entity.pdbx_description
1 polymer ?
#
loop_
_entity_poly.entity_id
_entity_poly.type
_entity_poly.pdbx_seq_one_letter_code
_entity_poly.pdbx_strand_id
1 'polypeptide(L)'
;MASTQYAMLAAAPGQWTQEDVLLASSPQVRGLDIDGAELRRLGQEYFSQPRACLRASPLPKSFGWGLHYDADGRITLHAVDSPEYAQLRNDASLTQLRAMRSSRAAS
;
A
#
# COMPACT_ATOMS: atom_id res chain seq x y z
N MET A 1 -10.92 -4.01 1.16
CA MET A 1 -9.44 -3.94 1.13
C MET A 1 -8.95 -2.49 1.02
N ALA A 2 -9.33 -1.73 -0.01
CA ALA A 2 -8.87 -0.35 -0.16
C ALA A 2 -9.24 0.59 1.01
N SER A 3 -10.41 0.43 1.63
CA SER A 3 -10.81 1.20 2.81
C SER A 3 -9.89 0.97 4.02
N THR A 4 -9.52 -0.27 4.29
CA THR A 4 -8.58 -0.63 5.37
C THR A 4 -7.18 -0.11 5.08
N GLN A 5 -6.68 -0.30 3.85
CA GLN A 5 -5.36 0.20 3.44
C GLN A 5 -5.28 1.72 3.55
N TYR A 6 -6.32 2.42 3.09
CA TYR A 6 -6.44 3.86 3.24
C TYR A 6 -6.41 4.27 4.72
N ALA A 7 -7.27 3.66 5.55
CA ALA A 7 -7.37 4.01 6.96
C ALA A 7 -6.03 3.85 7.68
N MET A 8 -5.29 2.76 7.44
CA MET A 8 -3.96 2.54 8.02
C MET A 8 -2.96 3.63 7.63
N LEU A 9 -2.87 3.93 6.33
CA LEU A 9 -1.88 4.86 5.78
C LEU A 9 -2.22 6.32 6.08
N ALA A 10 -3.50 6.66 6.14
CA ALA A 10 -3.96 8.01 6.48
C ALA A 10 -3.85 8.28 7.99
N ALA A 11 -4.07 7.27 8.84
CA ALA A 11 -3.97 7.44 10.29
C ALA A 11 -2.52 7.56 10.78
N ALA A 12 -1.57 6.94 10.09
CA ALA A 12 -0.15 6.98 10.45
C ALA A 12 0.78 7.06 9.23
N PRO A 13 0.86 8.24 8.57
CA PRO A 13 1.77 8.44 7.45
C PRO A 13 3.23 8.16 7.83
N GLY A 14 3.95 7.40 7.01
CA GLY A 14 5.36 7.05 7.26
C GLY A 14 5.58 5.99 8.36
N GLN A 15 4.51 5.41 8.91
CA GLN A 15 4.64 4.33 9.88
C GLN A 15 4.79 2.96 9.23
N TRP A 16 4.04 2.71 8.16
CA TRP A 16 3.84 1.36 7.61
C TRP A 16 4.60 1.13 6.31
N THR A 17 5.18 -0.05 6.16
CA THR A 17 5.73 -0.53 4.89
C THR A 17 4.65 -1.19 4.03
N GLN A 18 4.99 -1.54 2.78
CA GLN A 18 4.09 -2.30 1.91
C GLN A 18 3.70 -3.65 2.52
N GLU A 19 4.65 -4.37 3.10
CA GLU A 19 4.42 -5.70 3.67
C GLU A 19 3.48 -5.61 4.86
N ASP A 20 3.69 -4.63 5.74
CA ASP A 20 2.80 -4.37 6.88
C ASP A 20 1.36 -4.14 6.43
N VAL A 21 1.16 -3.26 5.45
CA VAL A 21 -0.16 -2.92 4.93
C VAL A 21 -0.82 -4.11 4.24
N LEU A 22 -0.07 -4.88 3.44
CA LEU A 22 -0.61 -6.07 2.78
C LEU A 22 -1.04 -7.14 3.79
N LEU A 23 -0.19 -7.43 4.77
CA LEU A 23 -0.47 -8.43 5.79
C LEU A 23 -1.64 -8.00 6.69
N ALA A 24 -1.58 -6.82 7.30
CA ALA A 24 -2.60 -6.36 8.24
C ALA A 24 -3.97 -6.13 7.57
N SER A 25 -4.00 -5.77 6.29
CA SER A 25 -5.25 -5.64 5.53
C SER A 25 -5.77 -6.96 4.95
N SER A 26 -5.00 -8.05 5.02
CA SER A 26 -5.37 -9.37 4.53
C SER A 26 -6.56 -9.97 5.29
N PRO A 27 -7.40 -10.80 4.66
CA PRO A 27 -8.46 -11.52 5.37
C PRO A 27 -7.97 -12.39 6.53
N GLN A 28 -6.73 -12.87 6.48
CA GLN A 28 -6.13 -13.74 7.49
C GLN A 28 -5.80 -13.02 8.80
N VAL A 29 -5.57 -11.71 8.76
CA VAL A 29 -5.11 -10.92 9.92
C VAL A 29 -6.13 -9.85 10.31
N ARG A 30 -6.82 -9.26 9.34
CA ARG A 30 -7.66 -8.08 9.56
C ARG A 30 -8.75 -8.35 10.59
N GLY A 31 -8.71 -7.59 11.69
CA GLY A 31 -9.72 -7.63 12.76
C GLY A 31 -9.47 -8.72 13.81
N LEU A 32 -8.34 -9.41 13.74
CA LEU A 32 -7.92 -10.35 14.77
C LEU A 32 -7.02 -9.65 15.80
N ASP A 33 -7.19 -10.02 17.07
CA ASP A 33 -6.24 -9.72 18.13
C ASP A 33 -5.28 -10.92 18.24
N ILE A 34 -4.08 -10.78 17.68
CA ILE A 34 -3.07 -11.84 17.62
C ILE A 34 -1.76 -11.31 18.17
N ASP A 35 -1.05 -12.18 18.89
CA ASP A 35 0.27 -11.83 19.41
C ASP A 35 1.35 -11.77 18.31
N GLY A 36 2.54 -11.30 18.69
CA GLY A 36 3.65 -11.14 17.76
C GLY A 36 4.20 -12.45 17.18
N ALA A 37 4.03 -13.58 17.87
CA ALA A 37 4.51 -14.87 17.38
C ALA A 37 3.58 -15.41 16.28
N GLU A 38 2.26 -15.33 16.51
CA GLU A 38 1.26 -15.76 15.54
C GLU A 38 1.22 -14.81 14.33
N LEU A 39 1.35 -13.49 14.54
CA LEU A 39 1.46 -12.53 13.43
C LEU A 39 2.67 -12.84 12.53
N ARG A 40 3.81 -13.21 13.12
CA ARG A 40 5.01 -13.59 12.36
C ARG A 40 4.78 -14.87 11.56
N ARG A 41 4.14 -15.88 12.15
CA ARG A 41 3.79 -17.13 11.47
C ARG A 41 2.84 -16.88 10.29
N LEU A 42 1.77 -16.13 10.52
CA LEU A 42 0.82 -15.74 9.47
C LEU A 42 1.49 -14.90 8.39
N GLY A 43 2.44 -14.04 8.74
CA GLY A 43 3.27 -13.30 7.80
C GLY A 43 4.09 -14.22 6.89
N GLN A 44 4.76 -15.22 7.45
CA GLN A 44 5.53 -16.20 6.67
C GLN A 44 4.63 -16.99 5.71
N GLU A 45 3.47 -17.45 6.19
CA GLU A 45 2.50 -18.14 5.33
C GLU A 45 1.95 -17.22 4.24
N TYR A 46 1.61 -15.98 4.62
CA TYR A 46 1.09 -14.98 3.70
C TYR A 46 2.13 -14.65 2.62
N PHE A 47 3.40 -14.47 2.94
CA PHE A 47 4.42 -14.12 1.94
C PHE A 47 5.10 -15.33 1.28
N SER A 48 4.68 -16.56 1.59
CA SER A 48 5.16 -17.77 0.90
C SER A 48 4.81 -17.83 -0.58
N GLN A 49 3.84 -17.03 -1.02
CA GLN A 49 3.43 -16.88 -2.42
C GLN A 49 3.58 -15.41 -2.85
N PRO A 50 3.88 -15.13 -4.14
CA PRO A 50 3.95 -13.77 -4.64
C PRO A 50 2.67 -12.98 -4.38
N ARG A 51 2.82 -11.75 -3.86
CA ARG A 51 1.69 -10.85 -3.59
C ARG A 51 1.72 -9.66 -4.53
N ALA A 52 0.53 -9.25 -4.96
CA ALA A 52 0.37 -8.02 -5.72
C ALA A 52 0.79 -6.84 -4.84
N CYS A 53 1.72 -6.02 -5.34
CA CYS A 53 2.15 -4.81 -4.65
C CYS A 53 1.02 -3.77 -4.58
N LEU A 54 1.19 -2.74 -3.75
CA LEU A 54 0.15 -1.71 -3.56
C LEU A 54 -0.10 -0.86 -4.81
N ARG A 55 0.77 -0.93 -5.84
CA ARG A 55 0.47 -0.36 -7.17
C ARG A 55 -0.76 -1.00 -7.83
N ALA A 56 -1.16 -2.20 -7.41
CA ALA A 56 -2.38 -2.87 -7.84
C ALA A 56 -3.62 -2.50 -7.03
N SER A 57 -3.46 -1.77 -5.92
CA SER A 57 -4.57 -1.35 -5.05
C SER A 57 -5.51 -0.36 -5.78
N PRO A 58 -6.81 -0.34 -5.45
CA PRO A 58 -7.71 0.72 -5.89
C PRO A 58 -7.24 2.13 -5.51
N LEU A 59 -6.41 2.29 -4.47
CA LEU A 59 -5.90 3.60 -4.03
C LEU A 59 -5.24 4.38 -5.18
N PRO A 60 -4.13 3.92 -5.78
CA PRO A 60 -3.51 4.60 -6.91
C PRO A 60 -4.22 4.37 -8.26
N LYS A 61 -5.08 3.36 -8.36
CA LYS A 61 -5.73 3.03 -9.64
C LYS A 61 -7.00 3.81 -9.92
N SER A 62 -7.78 4.12 -8.88
CA SER A 62 -9.15 4.60 -9.05
C SER A 62 -9.57 5.65 -8.02
N PHE A 63 -8.89 5.75 -6.88
CA PHE A 63 -9.24 6.70 -5.82
C PHE A 63 -8.35 7.95 -5.76
N GLY A 64 -7.46 8.14 -6.73
CA GLY A 64 -6.70 9.39 -6.86
C GLY A 64 -5.62 9.56 -5.80
N TRP A 65 -5.01 8.47 -5.31
CA TRP A 65 -3.93 8.53 -4.31
C TRP A 65 -2.57 8.17 -4.88
N GLY A 66 -1.58 9.03 -4.67
CA GLY A 66 -0.16 8.71 -4.78
C GLY A 66 0.34 7.95 -3.55
N LEU A 67 1.16 6.93 -3.79
CA LEU A 67 1.91 6.22 -2.76
C LEU A 67 3.37 6.63 -2.89
N HIS A 68 3.90 7.34 -1.91
CA HIS A 68 5.31 7.66 -1.82
C HIS A 68 5.98 6.74 -0.80
N TYR A 69 7.17 6.24 -1.14
CA TYR A 69 7.96 5.33 -0.31
C TYR A 69 9.26 6.03 0.01
N ASP A 70 9.61 6.12 1.29
CA ASP A 70 10.91 6.62 1.71
C ASP A 70 12.02 5.57 1.54
N ALA A 71 13.24 5.91 1.96
CA ALA A 71 14.40 5.02 1.88
C ALA A 71 14.26 3.73 2.71
N ASP A 72 13.41 3.74 3.75
CA ASP A 72 13.09 2.59 4.59
C ASP A 72 11.86 1.81 4.08
N GLY A 73 11.26 2.24 2.97
CA GLY A 73 10.08 1.63 2.37
C GLY A 73 8.77 1.99 3.09
N ARG A 74 8.77 2.99 3.97
CA ARG A 74 7.57 3.47 4.67
C ARG A 74 6.74 4.35 3.76
N ILE A 75 5.43 4.25 3.91
CA ILE A 75 4.48 4.81 2.94
C ILE A 75 3.81 6.07 3.45
N THR A 76 3.76 7.10 2.60
CA THR A 76 2.86 8.25 2.75
C THR A 76 1.86 8.32 1.59
N LEU A 77 0.62 8.70 1.91
CA LEU A 77 -0.44 8.96 0.93
C LEU A 77 -0.50 10.44 0.58
N HIS A 78 -0.57 10.73 -0.71
CA HIS A 78 -0.77 12.09 -1.23
C HIS A 78 -1.93 12.09 -2.22
N ALA A 79 -2.90 12.99 -2.05
CA ALA A 79 -3.97 13.12 -3.03
C ALA A 79 -3.38 13.63 -4.35
N VAL A 80 -3.87 13.13 -5.49
CA VAL A 80 -3.33 13.44 -6.83
C VAL A 80 -3.38 14.92 -7.19
N ASP A 81 -4.31 15.66 -6.58
CA ASP A 81 -4.51 17.10 -6.71
C ASP A 81 -3.79 17.92 -5.63
N SER A 82 -3.03 17.28 -4.74
CA SER A 82 -2.33 17.97 -3.66
C SER A 82 -1.03 18.63 -4.13
N PRO A 83 -0.60 19.74 -3.47
CA PRO A 83 0.70 20.36 -3.74
C PRO A 83 1.88 19.41 -3.52
N GLU A 84 1.82 18.56 -2.49
CA GLU A 84 2.87 17.59 -2.16
C GLU A 84 2.99 16.54 -3.27
N TYR A 85 1.87 16.04 -3.81
CA TYR A 85 1.90 15.14 -4.94
C TYR A 85 2.52 15.81 -6.16
N ALA A 86 2.19 17.08 -6.43
CA ALA A 86 2.77 17.83 -7.53
C ALA A 86 4.29 18.02 -7.37
N GLN A 87 4.77 18.28 -6.16
CA GLN A 87 6.19 18.37 -5.85
C GLN A 87 6.91 17.03 -6.12
N LEU A 88 6.42 15.94 -5.52
CA LEU A 88 7.00 14.61 -5.68
C LEU A 88 6.97 14.12 -7.13
N ARG A 89 5.88 14.42 -7.86
CA ARG A 89 5.76 14.09 -9.29
C ARG A 89 6.81 14.80 -10.15
N ASN A 90 7.24 15.99 -9.76
CA ASN A 90 8.24 16.77 -10.51
C ASN A 90 9.67 16.56 -10.02
N ASP A 91 9.86 15.78 -8.95
CA ASP A 91 11.18 15.43 -8.44
C ASP A 91 11.83 14.35 -9.33
N ALA A 92 12.90 14.73 -10.01
CA ALA A 92 13.66 13.86 -10.91
C ALA A 92 14.57 12.86 -10.17
N SER A 93 14.78 13.04 -8.87
CA SER A 93 15.54 12.10 -8.04
C SER A 93 14.72 10.87 -7.64
N LEU A 94 13.39 10.96 -7.73
CA LEU A 94 12.48 9.88 -7.36
C LEU A 94 12.29 8.89 -8.49
N THR A 95 12.31 7.60 -8.15
CA THR A 95 11.86 6.56 -9.08
C THR A 95 10.33 6.58 -9.16
N GLN A 96 9.80 6.93 -10.33
CA GLN A 96 8.36 7.05 -10.55
C GLN A 96 7.80 5.82 -11.25
N LEU A 97 6.85 5.14 -10.60
CA LEU A 97 6.18 3.97 -11.14
C LEU A 97 4.68 4.24 -11.31
N ARG A 98 4.14 3.92 -12.49
CA ARG A 98 2.69 4.03 -12.73
C ARG A 98 1.91 2.97 -11.94
N ALA A 99 0.70 3.33 -11.51
CA ALA A 99 -0.28 2.37 -11.01
C ALA A 99 -0.50 1.24 -12.04
N MET A 100 -0.70 0.01 -11.57
CA MET A 100 -0.95 -1.12 -12.46
C MET A 100 -2.29 -0.92 -13.17
N ARG A 101 -2.34 -1.16 -14.48
CA ARG A 101 -3.60 -1.15 -15.22
C ARG A 101 -4.46 -2.31 -14.76
N SER A 102 -5.77 -2.09 -14.63
CA SER A 102 -6.72 -3.19 -14.53
C SER A 102 -6.65 -3.98 -15.84
N SER A 103 -6.38 -5.29 -15.77
CA SER A 103 -6.69 -6.15 -16.91
C SER A 103 -8.21 -6.11 -17.07
N ARG A 104 -8.69 -5.56 -18.20
CA ARG A 104 -10.10 -5.80 -18.57
C ARG A 104 -10.22 -7.31 -18.73
N ALA A 105 -10.95 -7.98 -17.85
CA ALA A 105 -11.55 -9.24 -18.23
C ALA A 105 -12.47 -8.90 -19.41
N ALA A 106 -12.12 -9.37 -20.59
CA ALA A 106 -13.07 -9.37 -21.69
C ALA A 106 -14.25 -10.24 -21.23
N SER A 107 -15.38 -9.61 -21.00
CA SER A 107 -16.69 -10.25 -20.92
C SER A 107 -17.46 -9.82 -22.16
#